data_AF-A0A9D7Q2K3-F1
#
_entry.id   AF-A0A9D7Q2K3-F1
#
_cell.length_a   1.000
_cell.length_b   1.000
_cell.length_c   1.000
_cell.angle_alpha   90.00
_cell.angle_beta   90.00
_cell.angle_gamma   90.00
#
_symmetry.space_group_name_H-M   'P 1'
#
loop_
_entity.id
_entity.type
_entity.pdbx_description
1 polymer ?
#
loop_
_entity_poly.entity_id
_entity_poly.type
_entity_poly.pdbx_seq_one_letter_code
_entity_poly.pdbx_strand_id
1 'polypeptide(L)'
;MDGSVKFFESLTGKEVMTLFAFDSTDWAVVTPKGYFDASLGAMGLLYYVDGLDIIPLEAYFEKIVYPHLLSRLMKEERLAELPIKGIVLPTSWCRRQ
;
A
#
# COMPACT_ATOMS: atom_id res chain seq x y z
N MET A 1 -17.06 -4.20 -8.26
CA MET A 1 -15.78 -3.58 -8.61
C MET A 1 -15.24 -2.98 -7.32
N ASP A 2 -14.07 -3.41 -6.91
CA ASP A 2 -13.45 -3.19 -5.59
C ASP A 2 -12.77 -1.82 -5.44
N GLY A 3 -12.99 -0.90 -6.40
CA GLY A 3 -12.55 0.49 -6.35
C GLY A 3 -11.04 0.70 -6.44
N SER A 4 -10.26 -0.37 -6.59
CA SER A 4 -8.80 -0.34 -6.65
C SER A 4 -8.28 -0.27 -8.09
N VAL A 5 -7.12 0.37 -8.26
CA VAL A 5 -6.38 0.44 -9.53
C VAL A 5 -5.04 -0.27 -9.34
N LYS A 6 -4.81 -1.32 -10.12
CA LYS A 6 -3.56 -2.08 -10.12
C LYS A 6 -2.63 -1.64 -11.23
N PHE A 7 -1.36 -1.47 -10.90
CA PHE A 7 -0.30 -1.14 -11.85
C PHE A 7 0.56 -2.38 -12.09
N PHE A 8 0.78 -2.69 -13.36
CA PHE A 8 1.58 -3.83 -13.80
C PHE A 8 2.74 -3.35 -14.67
N GLU A 9 3.89 -3.99 -14.51
CA GLU A 9 4.99 -3.85 -15.44
C GLU A 9 4.62 -4.53 -16.76
N SER A 10 4.70 -3.79 -17.87
CA SER A 10 4.22 -4.26 -19.18
C SER A 10 5.01 -5.43 -19.75
N LEU A 11 6.30 -5.55 -19.39
CA LEU A 11 7.20 -6.58 -19.89
C LEU A 11 7.08 -7.90 -19.13
N THR A 12 6.91 -7.85 -17.81
CA THR A 12 6.90 -9.05 -16.95
C THR A 12 5.51 -9.46 -16.51
N GLY A 13 4.52 -8.57 -16.62
CA GLY A 13 3.18 -8.76 -16.07
C GLY A 13 3.14 -8.75 -14.54
N LYS A 14 4.23 -8.38 -13.86
CA LYS A 14 4.26 -8.32 -12.40
C LYS A 14 3.55 -7.07 -11.90
N GLU A 15 2.76 -7.24 -10.84
CA GLU A 15 2.17 -6.12 -10.12
C GLU A 15 3.29 -5.27 -9.48
N VAL A 16 3.24 -3.96 -9.71
CA VAL A 16 4.18 -2.99 -9.15
C VAL A 16 3.57 -2.35 -7.90
N MET A 17 2.30 -1.98 -7.97
CA MET A 17 1.56 -1.39 -6.87
C MET A 17 0.05 -1.48 -7.10
N THR A 18 -0.71 -1.35 -6.01
CA THR A 18 -2.17 -1.15 -6.04
C THR A 18 -2.50 0.18 -5.38
N LEU A 19 -3.30 1.00 -6.04
CA LEU A 19 -3.90 2.23 -5.53
C LEU A 19 -5.34 1.94 -5.09
N PHE A 20 -5.67 2.40 -3.89
CA PHE A 20 -7.01 2.38 -3.31
C PHE A 20 -7.48 3.81 -3.13
N ALA A 21 -8.64 4.16 -3.69
CA ALA A 21 -9.31 5.41 -3.42
C ALA A 21 -10.50 5.13 -2.50
N PHE A 22 -10.49 5.72 -1.31
CA PHE A 22 -11.57 5.58 -0.32
C PHE A 22 -12.63 6.66 -0.52
N ASP A 23 -12.18 7.90 -0.74
CA ASP A 23 -13.01 9.03 -1.12
C ASP A 23 -12.22 10.03 -1.99
N SER A 24 -12.69 11.29 -2.11
CA SER A 24 -12.02 12.33 -2.90
C SER A 24 -10.68 12.82 -2.35
N THR A 25 -10.42 12.58 -1.07
CA THR A 25 -9.27 13.09 -0.31
C THR A 25 -8.40 11.96 0.27
N ASP A 26 -9.00 10.78 0.47
CA ASP A 26 -8.39 9.64 1.11
C ASP A 26 -8.03 8.53 0.11
N TRP A 27 -6.75 8.20 0.11
CA TRP A 27 -6.16 7.25 -0.80
C TRP A 27 -4.98 6.53 -0.14
N ALA A 28 -4.71 5.31 -0.60
CA ALA A 28 -3.52 4.55 -0.21
C ALA A 28 -2.94 3.82 -1.42
N VAL A 29 -1.63 3.85 -1.56
CA VAL A 29 -0.84 3.05 -2.49
C VAL A 29 -0.09 2.01 -1.68
N VAL A 30 -0.13 0.76 -2.12
CA VAL A 30 0.64 -0.33 -1.51
C VAL A 30 1.41 -1.07 -2.60
N THR A 31 2.61 -1.53 -2.27
CA THR A 31 3.43 -2.35 -3.17
C THR A 31 3.44 -3.80 -2.68
N PRO A 32 3.61 -4.80 -3.57
CA PRO A 32 3.80 -6.19 -3.17
C PRO A 32 5.02 -6.43 -2.27
N LYS A 33 5.96 -5.47 -2.23
CA LYS A 33 7.15 -5.49 -1.36
C LYS A 33 6.87 -4.99 0.07
N GLY A 34 5.64 -4.58 0.37
CA GLY A 34 5.24 -4.08 1.69
C GLY A 34 5.46 -2.59 1.91
N TYR A 35 5.85 -1.81 0.90
CA TYR A 35 5.85 -0.35 1.01
C TYR A 35 4.46 0.23 0.81
N PHE A 36 4.17 1.34 1.46
CA PHE A 36 2.94 2.10 1.26
C PHE A 36 3.17 3.60 1.26
N ASP A 37 2.21 4.32 0.67
CA ASP A 37 2.04 5.77 0.76
C ASP A 37 0.54 6.03 0.90
N ALA A 38 0.13 6.98 1.74
CA ALA A 38 -1.29 7.21 2.00
C ALA A 38 -1.57 8.64 2.45
N SER A 39 -2.80 9.09 2.24
CA SER A 39 -3.31 10.30 2.88
C SER A 39 -3.34 10.13 4.40
N LEU A 40 -3.39 11.26 5.14
CA LEU A 40 -3.51 11.23 6.59
C LEU A 40 -4.76 10.47 7.08
N GLY A 41 -5.89 10.60 6.39
CA GLY A 41 -7.13 9.88 6.74
C GLY A 41 -7.06 8.39 6.43
N ALA A 42 -6.43 8.00 5.32
CA ALA A 42 -6.24 6.60 4.95
C ALA A 42 -5.15 5.88 5.75
N MET A 43 -4.19 6.62 6.33
CA MET A 43 -3.09 6.07 7.11
C MET A 43 -3.59 5.17 8.26
N GLY A 44 -4.63 5.61 8.97
CA GLY A 44 -5.23 4.87 10.09
C GLY A 44 -6.04 3.64 9.66
N LEU A 45 -6.21 3.41 8.37
CA LEU A 45 -6.89 2.24 7.82
C LEU A 45 -5.92 1.13 7.41
N LEU A 46 -4.61 1.42 7.37
CA LEU A 46 -3.59 0.47 6.92
C LEU A 46 -3.07 -0.39 8.08
N TYR A 47 -2.93 -1.68 7.83
CA TYR A 47 -2.22 -2.61 8.72
C TYR A 47 -1.49 -3.68 7.91
N TYR A 48 -0.44 -4.24 8.49
CA TYR A 48 0.25 -5.40 7.93
C TYR A 48 -0.42 -6.69 8.40
N VAL A 49 -0.33 -7.72 7.58
CA VAL A 49 -0.73 -9.07 7.98
C VAL A 49 0.43 -10.03 7.70
N ASP A 50 0.84 -10.75 8.73
CA ASP A 50 1.78 -11.86 8.61
C ASP A 50 1.12 -13.15 9.14
N GLY A 51 0.70 -14.02 8.23
CA GLY A 51 -0.09 -15.20 8.58
C GLY A 51 -1.46 -14.83 9.16
N LEU A 52 -1.62 -14.99 10.48
CA LEU A 52 -2.83 -14.64 11.23
C LEU A 52 -2.63 -13.41 12.13
N ASP A 53 -1.42 -12.86 12.16
CA ASP A 53 -1.08 -11.73 13.01
C ASP A 53 -1.36 -10.43 12.27
N ILE A 54 -2.16 -9.56 12.90
CA ILE A 54 -2.40 -8.19 12.44
C ILE A 54 -1.36 -7.30 13.13
N ILE A 55 -0.50 -6.67 12.33
CA ILE A 55 0.57 -5.83 12.85
C ILE A 55 0.22 -4.36 12.55
N PRO A 56 0.04 -3.51 13.58
CA PRO A 56 -0.26 -2.10 13.40
C PRO A 56 0.88 -1.39 12.67
N LEU A 57 0.54 -0.38 11.87
CA LEU A 57 1.50 0.38 11.06
C LEU A 57 2.56 1.06 11.94
N GLU A 58 2.16 1.47 13.15
CA GLU A 58 2.99 2.11 14.17
C GLU A 58 4.20 1.25 14.54
N ALA A 59 4.06 -0.08 14.54
CA ALA A 59 5.15 -1.01 14.85
C ALA A 59 6.30 -0.94 13.82
N TYR A 60 6.03 -0.41 12.63
CA TYR A 60 7.02 -0.27 11.56
C TYR A 60 7.23 1.17 11.08
N PHE A 61 6.54 2.14 11.66
CA PHE A 61 6.54 3.53 11.21
C PHE A 61 7.94 4.14 11.20
N GLU A 62 8.78 3.82 12.20
CA GLU A 62 10.17 4.28 12.27
C GLU A 62 11.06 3.75 11.13
N LYS A 63 10.65 2.69 10.44
CA LYS A 63 11.42 2.05 9.34
C LYS A 63 10.84 2.24 7.95
N ILE A 64 9.55 2.63 7.82
CA ILE A 64 8.81 2.53 6.55
C ILE A 64 8.35 3.88 5.98
N VAL A 65 8.52 5.00 6.70
CA VAL A 65 8.23 6.30 6.08
C VAL A 65 9.34 6.66 5.08
N TYR A 66 9.11 6.32 3.80
CA TYR A 66 9.95 6.73 2.68
C TYR A 66 9.37 8.01 2.07
N PRO A 67 9.95 9.19 2.33
CA PRO A 67 9.51 10.40 1.64
C PRO A 67 9.63 10.21 0.12
N HIS A 68 8.59 10.61 -0.61
CA HIS A 68 8.49 10.55 -2.08
C HIS A 68 8.45 9.13 -2.69
N LEU A 69 7.90 8.14 -1.99
CA LEU A 69 7.82 6.74 -2.46
C LEU A 69 7.28 6.63 -3.91
N LEU A 70 6.14 7.26 -4.21
CA LEU A 70 5.54 7.23 -5.54
C LEU A 70 6.49 7.73 -6.63
N SER A 71 7.16 8.86 -6.40
CA SER A 71 8.11 9.43 -7.36
C SER A 71 9.35 8.56 -7.58
N ARG A 72 9.74 7.75 -6.58
CA ARG A 72 10.89 6.83 -6.67
C ARG A 72 10.51 5.53 -7.39
N LEU A 73 9.30 5.02 -7.14
CA LEU A 73 8.74 3.89 -7.90
C LEU A 73 8.64 4.22 -9.40
N MET A 74 8.20 5.44 -9.74
CA MET A 74 8.16 5.89 -11.13
C MET A 74 9.54 6.04 -11.78
N LYS A 75 10.62 6.11 -10.99
CA LYS A 75 12.01 6.17 -11.46
C LYS A 75 12.71 4.79 -11.45
N GLU A 76 11.98 3.71 -11.15
CA GLU A 76 12.51 2.33 -11.04
C GLU A 76 13.65 2.17 -10.03
N GLU A 77 13.69 3.00 -8.98
CA GLU A 77 14.72 2.89 -7.96
C GLU A 77 14.55 1.58 -7.15
N ARG A 78 15.62 0.78 -7.02
CA ARG A 78 15.56 -0.53 -6.36
C ARG A 78 15.36 -0.36 -4.85
N LEU A 79 14.11 -0.50 -4.42
CA LEU A 79 13.78 -0.61 -2.99
C LEU A 79 14.16 -1.99 -2.44
N ALA A 80 14.69 -2.01 -1.22
CA ALA A 80 14.97 -3.23 -0.46
C ALA A 80 13.67 -4.03 -0.23
N GLU A 81 13.77 -5.31 0.12
CA GLU A 81 12.59 -6.08 0.51
C GLU A 81 12.35 -5.90 2.01
N LEU A 82 11.11 -5.59 2.39
CA LEU A 82 10.71 -5.58 3.78
C LEU A 82 10.44 -7.03 4.23
N PRO A 83 10.69 -7.38 5.51
CA PRO A 83 10.47 -8.74 6.03
C PRO A 83 8.97 -9.09 6.19
N ILE A 84 8.07 -8.38 5.52
CA ILE A 84 6.61 -8.43 5.73
C ILE A 84 5.95 -8.85 4.42
N LYS A 85 5.09 -9.88 4.47
CA LYS A 85 4.53 -10.53 3.27
C LYS A 85 3.31 -9.84 2.66
N GLY A 86 2.77 -8.79 3.27
CA GLY A 86 1.68 -8.03 2.68
C GLY A 86 1.10 -6.94 3.57
N ILE A 87 0.55 -5.91 2.92
CA ILE A 87 -0.33 -4.92 3.54
C ILE A 87 -1.76 -5.27 3.18
N VAL A 88 -2.63 -5.25 4.17
CA VAL A 88 -4.07 -5.46 3.97
C VAL A 88 -4.80 -4.17 4.29
N LEU A 89 -5.74 -3.84 3.42
CA LEU A 89 -6.71 -2.78 3.66
C LEU A 89 -8.04 -3.40 4.03
N PRO A 90 -8.80 -2.82 4.97
CA PRO A 90 -10.13 -3.28 5.30
C PRO A 90 -11.07 -3.02 4.10
N THR A 91 -11.25 -4.05 3.27
CA THR A 91 -12.11 -3.99 2.06
C THR A 91 -13.61 -3.88 2.37
N SER A 92 -14.00 -3.91 3.65
CA SER A 92 -15.40 -3.83 4.10
C SER A 92 -16.03 -2.43 4.00
N TRP A 93 -15.25 -1.39 3.68
CA TRP A 93 -15.72 -0.01 3.64
C TRP A 93 -16.18 0.51 2.26
N CYS A 94 -15.91 -0.23 1.17
CA CYS A 94 -16.38 0.13 -0.18
C CYS A 94 -17.90 -0.09 -0.39
N ARG A 95 -18.67 -0.30 0.69
CA ARG A 95 -20.11 -0.62 0.66
C ARG A 95 -20.99 0.27 1.55
N ARG A 96 -20.58 1.53 1.78
CA ARG A 96 -21.46 2.60 2.27
C ARG A 96 -21.42 3.77 1.29
N GLN A 97 -22.13 3.63 0.18
CA GLN A 97 -22.83 4.75 -0.45
C GLN A 97 -24.29 4.65 -0.05
#